data_AF-A0A932TQ00-F1
#
_entry.id   AF-A0A932TQ00-F1
#
_cell.length_a   1.000
_cell.length_b   1.000
_cell.length_c   1.000
_cell.angle_alpha   90.00
_cell.angle_beta   90.00
_cell.angle_gamma   90.00
#
_symmetry.space_group_name_H-M   'P 1'
#
loop_
_entity.id
_entity.type
_entity.pdbx_description
1 polymer ?
#
loop_
_entity_poly.entity_id
_entity_poly.type
_entity_poly.pdbx_seq_one_letter_code
_entity_poly.pdbx_strand_id
1 'polypeptide(L)'
;MPLERLDAHALVNECCWCGKRPRPNREHFALSGVARDEVDLSPYEGAGIRIPLETQTRRVDAIVPTATAPARREGYNVIFVLCSRACGAALRDALRKEILLGQLLREVADEAT
;
A
#
# COMPACT_ATOMS: atom_id res chain seq x y z
N MET A 1 -16.18 -3.48 3.42
CA MET A 1 -15.52 -4.77 3.72
C MET A 1 -14.25 -4.47 4.48
N PRO A 2 -14.06 -4.98 5.71
CA PRO A 2 -12.84 -4.71 6.48
C PRO A 2 -11.62 -5.31 5.75
N LEU A 3 -10.50 -4.59 5.75
CA LEU A 3 -9.24 -5.10 5.23
C LEU A 3 -8.76 -6.29 6.09
N GLU A 4 -8.12 -7.26 5.44
CA GLU A 4 -7.45 -8.38 6.11
C GLU A 4 -6.24 -7.87 6.89
N ARG A 5 -6.12 -8.25 8.18
CA ARG A 5 -4.92 -8.01 8.99
C ARG A 5 -3.88 -9.09 8.69
N LEU A 6 -2.68 -8.66 8.33
CA LEU A 6 -1.52 -9.52 8.11
C LEU A 6 -0.45 -9.27 9.18
N ASP A 7 0.44 -10.25 9.38
CA ASP A 7 1.65 -10.05 10.18
C ASP A 7 2.63 -9.14 9.43
N ALA A 8 2.83 -7.91 9.94
CA ALA A 8 3.74 -6.95 9.34
C ALA A 8 5.19 -7.46 9.28
N HIS A 9 5.61 -8.29 10.24
CA HIS A 9 6.97 -8.84 10.26
C HIS A 9 7.19 -9.88 9.14
N ALA A 10 6.14 -10.58 8.71
CA ALA A 10 6.21 -11.44 7.53
C ALA A 10 6.42 -10.60 6.26
N LEU A 11 5.76 -9.44 6.16
CA LEU A 11 5.77 -8.60 4.95
C LEU A 11 7.14 -7.95 4.65
N VAL A 12 7.98 -7.71 5.66
CA VAL A 12 9.31 -7.10 5.43
C VAL A 12 10.27 -8.01 4.67
N ASN A 13 9.95 -9.30 4.54
CA ASN A 13 10.77 -10.29 3.86
C ASN A 13 10.37 -10.54 2.40
N GLU A 14 9.36 -9.85 1.86
CA GLU A 14 8.86 -10.11 0.52
C GLU A 14 8.60 -8.80 -0.23
N CYS A 15 8.96 -8.76 -1.52
CA CYS A 15 8.59 -7.64 -2.37
C CYS A 15 7.08 -7.69 -2.66
N CYS A 16 6.33 -6.70 -2.16
CA CYS A 16 4.87 -6.62 -2.38
C CYS A 16 4.46 -6.58 -3.86
N TRP A 17 5.38 -6.19 -4.76
CA TRP A 17 5.09 -6.10 -6.18
C TRP A 17 5.38 -7.37 -6.98
N CYS A 18 6.46 -8.10 -6.70
CA CYS A 18 6.84 -9.28 -7.51
C CYS A 18 6.86 -10.58 -6.73
N GLY A 19 6.55 -10.56 -5.42
CA GLY A 19 6.58 -11.71 -4.52
C GLY A 19 7.97 -12.28 -4.26
N LYS A 20 9.02 -11.66 -4.82
CA LYS A 20 10.39 -12.14 -4.61
C LYS A 20 10.89 -11.68 -3.26
N ARG A 21 11.45 -12.62 -2.49
CA ARG A 21 12.23 -12.31 -1.31
C ARG A 21 13.42 -11.42 -1.70
N PRO A 22 13.60 -10.24 -1.06
CA PRO A 22 14.81 -9.46 -1.24
C PRO A 22 16.05 -10.28 -0.86
N ARG A 23 17.15 -10.08 -1.58
CA ARG A 23 18.38 -10.82 -1.30
C ARG A 23 18.99 -10.36 0.03
N PRO A 24 19.52 -11.28 0.86
CA PRO A 24 20.30 -10.88 2.02
C PRO A 24 21.49 -10.01 1.57
N ASN A 25 21.87 -9.01 2.37
CA ASN A 25 22.90 -8.01 2.05
C ASN A 25 22.64 -7.15 0.79
N ARG A 26 21.37 -6.92 0.42
CA ARG A 26 21.03 -5.87 -0.54
C ARG A 26 20.10 -4.82 0.08
N GLU A 27 20.18 -3.62 -0.48
CA GLU A 27 19.29 -2.52 -0.14
C GLU A 27 17.82 -2.95 -0.32
N HIS A 28 17.03 -2.70 0.72
CA HIS A 28 15.58 -2.74 0.65
C HIS A 28 15.06 -1.38 0.20
N PHE A 29 14.08 -1.38 -0.68
CA PHE A 29 13.39 -0.16 -1.08
C PHE A 29 12.04 -0.10 -0.39
N ALA A 30 11.65 1.10 0.04
CA ALA A 30 10.32 1.38 0.54
C ALA A 30 9.64 2.39 -0.38
N LEU A 31 8.33 2.20 -0.58
CA LEU A 31 7.45 3.23 -1.14
C LEU A 31 6.43 3.58 -0.05
N SER A 32 6.37 4.86 0.32
CA SER A 32 5.37 5.33 1.29
C SER A 32 4.19 5.98 0.58
N GLY A 33 3.01 5.90 1.18
CA GLY A 33 1.77 6.44 0.65
C GLY A 33 0.92 7.12 1.71
N VAL A 34 -0.03 7.92 1.21
CA VAL A 34 -1.06 8.59 1.98
C VAL A 34 -2.41 8.11 1.45
N ALA A 35 -3.13 7.36 2.28
CA ALA A 35 -4.54 7.05 2.10
C ALA A 35 -5.39 8.32 2.19
N ARG A 36 -6.55 8.30 1.53
CA ARG A 36 -7.50 9.42 1.56
C ARG A 36 -8.04 9.64 2.98
N ASP A 37 -8.46 10.87 3.29
CA ASP A 37 -8.86 11.28 4.64
C ASP A 37 -10.07 10.48 5.17
N GLU A 38 -10.95 10.02 4.28
CA GLU A 38 -12.09 9.18 4.64
C GLU A 38 -11.73 7.73 5.02
N VAL A 39 -10.47 7.32 4.82
CA VAL A 39 -10.02 5.95 5.12
C VAL A 39 -9.41 5.89 6.53
N ASP A 40 -10.15 5.29 7.46
CA ASP A 40 -9.63 5.01 8.80
C ASP A 40 -8.71 3.78 8.82
N LEU A 41 -7.40 4.03 8.96
CA LEU A 41 -6.38 3.00 9.13
C LEU A 41 -5.99 2.76 10.60
N SER A 42 -6.56 3.50 11.55
CA SER A 42 -6.26 3.34 12.98
C SER A 42 -6.46 1.91 13.51
N PRO A 43 -7.47 1.13 13.06
CA PRO A 43 -7.61 -0.24 13.51
C PRO A 43 -6.42 -1.10 13.12
N TYR A 44 -5.69 -0.75 12.06
CA TYR A 44 -4.64 -1.54 11.42
C TYR A 44 -3.21 -1.17 11.85
N GLU A 45 -3.03 -0.23 12.77
CA GLU A 45 -1.70 0.20 13.21
C GLU A 45 -0.80 -0.97 13.62
N GLY A 46 0.44 -0.96 13.11
CA GLY A 46 1.43 -2.01 13.35
C GLY A 46 1.16 -3.32 12.59
N ALA A 47 0.06 -3.42 11.85
CA ALA A 47 -0.27 -4.59 11.06
C ALA A 47 0.07 -4.41 9.57
N GLY A 48 0.15 -5.54 8.87
CA GLY A 48 0.04 -5.56 7.44
C GLY A 48 -1.43 -5.50 7.00
N ILE A 49 -1.67 -4.97 5.82
CA ILE A 49 -2.96 -4.97 5.13
C ILE A 49 -2.77 -5.42 3.68
N ARG A 50 -3.81 -6.02 3.10
CA ARG A 50 -3.86 -6.41 1.70
C ARG A 50 -4.74 -5.47 0.89
N ILE A 51 -4.18 -4.83 -0.13
CA ILE A 51 -4.87 -3.89 -1.01
C ILE A 51 -5.10 -4.57 -2.37
N PRO A 52 -6.36 -4.74 -2.80
CA PRO A 52 -6.65 -5.16 -4.17
C PRO A 52 -6.34 -4.00 -5.14
N LEU A 53 -5.76 -4.34 -6.29
CA LEU A 53 -5.54 -3.43 -7.42
C LEU A 53 -6.46 -3.87 -8.56
N GLU A 54 -7.63 -3.26 -8.65
CA GLU A 54 -8.70 -3.63 -9.59
C GLU A 54 -8.27 -3.42 -11.04
N THR A 55 -7.44 -2.41 -11.30
CA THR A 55 -6.92 -2.10 -12.64
C THR A 55 -5.90 -3.10 -13.17
N GLN A 56 -5.39 -4.01 -12.32
CA GLN A 56 -4.36 -4.98 -12.68
C GLN A 56 -4.64 -6.40 -12.18
N THR A 57 -5.87 -6.70 -11.74
CA THR A 57 -6.32 -8.03 -11.26
C THR A 57 -5.30 -8.68 -10.32
N ARG A 58 -4.76 -7.90 -9.39
CA ARG A 58 -3.71 -8.34 -8.46
C ARG A 58 -3.91 -7.75 -7.09
N ARG A 59 -3.12 -8.21 -6.11
CA ARG A 59 -3.10 -7.68 -4.75
C ARG A 59 -1.69 -7.25 -4.37
N VAL A 60 -1.59 -6.30 -3.47
CA VAL A 60 -0.32 -5.83 -2.90
C VAL A 60 -0.47 -5.67 -1.40
N ASP A 61 0.55 -6.08 -0.66
CA ASP A 61 0.56 -5.99 0.80
C ASP A 61 1.30 -4.71 1.22
N ALA A 62 0.73 -4.01 2.21
CA ALA A 62 1.27 -2.79 2.78
C ALA A 62 1.35 -2.91 4.30
N ILE A 63 2.24 -2.14 4.92
CA ILE A 63 2.36 -2.03 6.38
C ILE A 63 1.74 -0.70 6.80
N VAL A 64 0.85 -0.74 7.77
CA VAL A 64 0.33 0.46 8.44
C VAL A 64 1.27 0.78 9.60
N PRO A 65 2.07 1.87 9.52
CA PRO A 65 2.99 2.21 10.59
C PRO A 65 2.24 2.56 11.87
N THR A 66 2.83 2.26 13.02
CA THR A 66 2.29 2.67 14.32
C THR A 66 2.28 4.20 14.43
N ALA A 67 1.36 4.78 15.22
CA ALA A 67 1.28 6.23 15.44
C ALA A 67 2.62 6.89 15.83
N THR A 68 3.51 6.17 16.50
CA THR A 68 4.82 6.66 16.97
C THR A 68 5.94 6.57 15.93
N ALA A 69 5.71 5.90 14.80
CA ALA A 69 6.73 5.66 13.78
C ALA A 69 7.15 6.95 13.03
N PRO A 70 8.41 7.06 12.58
CA PRO A 70 8.88 8.21 11.80
C PRO A 70 8.02 8.52 10.56
N ALA A 71 7.55 7.48 9.85
CA ALA A 71 6.70 7.63 8.67
C ALA A 71 5.40 8.41 8.96
N ARG A 72 4.81 8.23 10.15
CA ARG A 72 3.61 8.98 10.56
C ARG A 72 3.91 10.47 10.77
N ARG A 73 5.10 10.82 11.29
CA ARG A 73 5.53 12.21 11.45
C ARG A 73 5.70 12.92 10.11
N GLU A 74 6.01 12.17 9.06
CA GLU A 74 6.11 12.65 7.68
C GLU A 74 4.77 12.62 6.93
N GLY A 75 3.67 12.25 7.60
CA GLY A 75 2.33 12.20 7.03
C GLY A 75 1.98 10.92 6.27
N TYR A 76 2.88 9.94 6.23
CA TYR A 76 2.62 8.65 5.58
C TYR A 76 1.86 7.70 6.49
N ASN A 77 0.87 7.02 5.92
CA ASN A 77 -0.01 6.08 6.63
C ASN A 77 0.04 4.65 6.06
N VAL A 78 0.80 4.42 4.98
CA VAL A 78 1.11 3.09 4.45
C VAL A 78 2.54 3.02 3.94
N ILE A 79 3.16 1.85 4.06
CA ILE A 79 4.52 1.55 3.59
C ILE A 79 4.50 0.24 2.79
N PHE A 80 5.12 0.24 1.61
CA PHE A 80 5.28 -0.92 0.74
C PHE A 80 6.74 -1.35 0.67
N VAL A 81 6.99 -2.65 0.82
CA VAL A 81 8.34 -3.22 0.77
C VAL A 81 8.67 -3.72 -0.64
N LEU A 82 9.84 -3.34 -1.15
CA LEU A 82 10.22 -3.54 -2.55
C LEU A 82 11.66 -4.05 -2.68
N CYS A 83 11.90 -4.96 -3.63
CA CYS A 83 13.24 -5.48 -3.91
C CYS A 83 14.07 -4.62 -4.89
N SER A 84 13.45 -3.62 -5.54
CA SER A 84 14.13 -2.76 -6.51
C SER A 84 13.35 -1.47 -6.78
N ARG A 85 14.05 -0.43 -7.26
CA ARG A 85 13.43 0.79 -7.79
C ARG A 85 12.47 0.52 -8.94
N ALA A 86 12.76 -0.47 -9.79
CA ALA A 86 11.88 -0.87 -10.90
C ALA A 86 10.53 -1.41 -10.41
N CYS A 87 10.54 -2.27 -9.37
CA CYS A 87 9.30 -2.70 -8.71
C CYS A 87 8.55 -1.52 -8.09
N GLY A 88 9.27 -0.57 -7.50
CA GLY A 88 8.67 0.65 -6.94
C GLY A 88 8.01 1.56 -7.98
N ALA A 89 8.61 1.69 -9.16
CA ALA A 89 8.03 2.43 -10.27
C ALA A 89 6.74 1.75 -10.76
N ALA A 90 6.80 0.43 -10.99
CA ALA A 90 5.63 -0.34 -11.44
C ALA A 90 4.47 -0.29 -10.43
N LEU A 91 4.77 -0.43 -9.13
CA LEU A 91 3.76 -0.30 -8.07
C LEU A 91 3.15 1.11 -8.05
N ARG A 92 3.97 2.16 -8.15
CA ARG A 92 3.49 3.54 -8.15
C ARG A 92 2.54 3.81 -9.31
N ASP A 93 2.88 3.33 -10.51
CA ASP A 93 2.03 3.49 -11.68
C ASP A 93 0.74 2.68 -11.56
N ALA A 94 0.78 1.52 -10.90
CA ALA A 94 -0.42 0.76 -10.57
C ALA A 94 -1.34 1.54 -9.61
N LEU A 95 -0.79 2.05 -8.52
CA LEU A 95 -1.54 2.83 -7.52
C LEU A 95 -2.15 4.10 -8.13
N ARG A 96 -1.45 4.76 -9.07
CA ARG A 96 -2.02 5.91 -9.80
C ARG A 96 -3.27 5.54 -10.58
N LYS A 97 -3.30 4.37 -11.23
CA LYS A 97 -4.49 3.89 -11.94
C LYS A 97 -5.64 3.59 -10.98
N GLU A 98 -5.37 3.00 -9.82
CA GLU A 98 -6.40 2.81 -8.78
C GLU A 98 -6.95 4.14 -8.27
N ILE A 99 -6.09 5.14 -8.06
CA ILE A 99 -6.52 6.48 -7.63
C ILE A 99 -7.46 7.10 -8.67
N LEU A 100 -7.11 7.03 -9.96
CA LEU A 100 -7.93 7.53 -11.06
C LEU A 100 -9.26 6.78 -11.16
N LEU A 101 -9.25 5.45 -11.07
CA LEU A 101 -10.46 4.63 -11.07
C LEU A 101 -11.37 5.03 -9.89
N GLY A 102 -10.81 5.16 -8.69
CA GLY A 102 -11.56 5.58 -7.51
C GLY A 102 -11.97 7.06 -7.50
N GLN A 103 -11.47 7.88 -8.43
CA GLN A 103 -11.99 9.24 -8.68
C GLN A 103 -13.19 9.17 -9.62
N LEU A 104 -13.03 8.48 -10.75
CA LEU A 104 -14.10 8.28 -11.74
C LEU A 104 -15.35 7.64 -11.12
N LEU A 105 -15.17 6.60 -10.30
CA LEU A 105 -16.29 5.93 -9.64
C LEU A 105 -17.06 6.84 -8.67
N ARG A 106 -16.41 7.86 -8.10
CA ARG A 106 -17.09 8.84 -7.24
C ARG A 106 -17.89 9.83 -8.07
N GLU A 107 -17.31 10.36 -9.14
CA GLU A 107 -18.00 11.26 -10.06
C GLU A 107 -19.27 10.62 -10.62
N VAL A 108 -19.18 9.35 -11.06
CA VAL A 108 -20.35 8.60 -11.56
C VAL A 108 -21.39 8.33 -10.44
N ALA A 109 -20.94 8.08 -9.21
CA ALA A 109 -21.85 7.86 -8.08
C ALA A 109 -22.58 9.16 -7.66
N ASP A 110 -21.87 10.29 -7.71
CA ASP A 110 -22.42 11.60 -7.37
C ASP A 110 -23.43 12.09 -8.43
N GLU A 111 -23.23 11.77 -9.72
CA GLU A 111 -24.19 12.07 -10.80
C GLU A 111 -25.44 11.18 -10.81
N ALA A 112 -25.38 10.01 -10.16
CA ALA A 112 -26.49 9.07 -10.07
C ALA A 112 -27.43 9.33 -8.88
N THR A 113 -27.17 10.38 -8.09
CA THR A 113 -27.93 10.80 -6.90
C THR A 113 -28.69 12.09 -7.16
#